data_AF-A0A843L0N4-F1
#
_entry.id   AF-A0A843L0N4-F1
#
_cell.length_a   1.000
_cell.length_b   1.000
_cell.length_c   1.000
_cell.angle_alpha   90.00
_cell.angle_beta   90.00
_cell.angle_gamma   90.00
#
_symmetry.space_group_name_H-M   'P 1'
#
loop_
_entity.id
_entity.type
_entity.pdbx_description
1 polymer ?
#
loop_
_entity_poly.entity_id
_entity_poly.type
_entity_poly.pdbx_seq_one_letter_code
_entity_poly.pdbx_strand_id
1 'polypeptide(L)'
;MDRETVLSGDDATEVLAYAEPIVDNLMQGFNEGNYAKYSRDFGPEMKQALDEAAFAENHEFVTSRIGLYESRGDPVVTNTGEYVAVTYRAKFEREDGVALQFVFEKDDPSHRLQGLWFDSPMLRS
;
A
#
# COMPACT_ATOMS: atom_id res chain seq x y z
N MET A 1 4.06 -22.45 9.36
CA MET A 1 4.08 -20.98 9.46
C MET A 1 5.21 -20.53 8.57
N ASP A 2 4.88 -19.90 7.45
CA ASP A 2 5.92 -19.37 6.57
C ASP A 2 6.66 -18.25 7.29
N ARG A 3 7.98 -18.26 7.18
CA ARG A 3 8.85 -17.31 7.89
C ARG A 3 9.06 -16.10 7.00
N GLU A 4 8.74 -14.93 7.53
CA GLU A 4 9.06 -13.67 6.87
C GLU A 4 10.59 -13.51 6.72
N THR A 5 11.02 -13.15 5.52
CA THR A 5 12.41 -12.90 5.17
C THR A 5 12.55 -11.57 4.45
N VAL A 6 13.52 -10.76 4.83
CA VAL A 6 13.83 -9.49 4.15
C VAL A 6 14.56 -9.78 2.84
N LEU A 7 14.09 -9.22 1.73
CA LEU A 7 14.75 -9.26 0.42
C LEU A 7 15.74 -8.10 0.30
N SER A 8 16.80 -8.28 -0.50
CA SER A 8 17.86 -7.28 -0.68
C SER A 8 18.55 -7.45 -2.02
N GLY A 9 19.25 -6.41 -2.48
CA GLY A 9 19.96 -6.45 -3.76
C GLY A 9 19.00 -6.57 -4.95
N ASP A 10 19.32 -7.47 -5.87
CA ASP A 10 18.59 -7.64 -7.12
C ASP A 10 17.13 -8.08 -6.89
N ASP A 11 16.89 -9.02 -5.96
CA ASP A 11 15.53 -9.50 -5.63
C ASP A 11 14.61 -8.36 -5.16
N ALA A 12 15.12 -7.44 -4.33
CA ALA A 12 14.35 -6.28 -3.89
C ALA A 12 14.15 -5.28 -5.04
N THR A 13 15.15 -5.11 -5.89
CA THR A 13 15.10 -4.19 -7.04
C THR A 13 14.04 -4.63 -8.05
N GLU A 14 13.93 -5.93 -8.33
CA GLU A 14 12.91 -6.48 -9.23
C GLU A 14 11.49 -6.22 -8.69
N VAL A 15 11.30 -6.39 -7.38
CA VAL A 15 10.01 -6.11 -6.72
C VAL A 15 9.65 -4.63 -6.79
N LEU A 16 10.61 -3.75 -6.50
CA LEU A 16 10.38 -2.31 -6.50
C LEU A 16 10.09 -1.77 -7.91
N ALA A 17 10.63 -2.38 -8.95
CA ALA A 17 10.41 -1.96 -10.34
C ALA A 17 8.92 -1.95 -10.74
N TYR A 18 8.12 -2.91 -10.24
CA TYR A 18 6.66 -2.88 -10.44
C TYR A 18 5.90 -2.21 -9.29
N ALA A 19 6.40 -2.28 -8.06
CA ALA A 19 5.68 -1.75 -6.90
C ALA A 19 5.67 -0.22 -6.84
N GLU A 20 6.78 0.46 -7.17
CA GLU A 20 6.86 1.93 -7.11
C GLU A 20 5.80 2.66 -7.95
N PRO A 21 5.61 2.36 -9.26
CA PRO A 21 4.59 3.03 -10.06
C PRO A 21 3.15 2.75 -9.58
N ILE A 22 2.92 1.59 -8.95
CA ILE A 22 1.64 1.24 -8.34
C ILE A 22 1.41 2.09 -7.10
N VAL A 23 2.40 2.17 -6.20
CA VAL A 23 2.35 2.98 -4.98
C VAL A 23 2.13 4.45 -5.33
N ASP A 24 2.84 4.99 -6.32
CA ASP A 24 2.69 6.39 -6.75
C ASP A 24 1.28 6.68 -7.26
N ASN A 25 0.75 5.82 -8.15
CA ASN A 25 -0.60 5.97 -8.66
C ASN A 25 -1.64 5.88 -7.54
N LEU A 26 -1.49 4.91 -6.64
CA LEU A 26 -2.41 4.70 -5.54
C LEU A 26 -2.41 5.87 -4.56
N MET A 27 -1.23 6.32 -4.10
CA MET A 27 -1.14 7.43 -3.15
C MET A 27 -1.55 8.77 -3.79
N GLN A 28 -1.35 8.93 -5.09
CA GLN A 28 -1.91 10.05 -5.82
C GLN A 28 -3.45 9.98 -5.89
N GLY A 29 -4.01 8.79 -6.17
CA GLY A 29 -5.46 8.56 -6.13
C GLY A 29 -6.05 8.77 -4.73
N PHE A 30 -5.33 8.40 -3.68
CA PHE A 30 -5.67 8.69 -2.29
C PHE A 30 -5.75 10.19 -2.07
N ASN A 31 -4.69 10.95 -2.41
CA ASN A 31 -4.68 12.40 -2.22
C ASN A 31 -5.76 13.14 -3.03
N GLU A 32 -6.08 12.64 -4.23
CA GLU A 32 -7.11 13.22 -5.09
C GLU A 32 -8.55 12.81 -4.69
N GLY A 33 -8.71 11.90 -3.72
CA GLY A 33 -10.02 11.30 -3.42
C GLY A 33 -10.61 10.55 -4.63
N ASN A 34 -9.76 10.03 -5.52
CA ASN A 34 -10.15 9.46 -6.79
C ASN A 34 -10.11 7.92 -6.75
N TYR A 35 -11.27 7.31 -6.56
CA TYR A 35 -11.40 5.85 -6.46
C TYR A 35 -10.90 5.10 -7.70
N ALA A 36 -11.20 5.59 -8.91
CA ALA A 36 -10.80 4.92 -10.15
C ALA A 36 -9.26 4.85 -10.29
N LYS A 37 -8.57 5.87 -9.79
CA LYS A 37 -7.10 5.92 -9.75
C LYS A 37 -6.56 5.06 -8.61
N TYR A 38 -7.13 5.20 -7.42
CA TYR A 38 -6.74 4.46 -6.22
C TYR A 38 -6.86 2.93 -6.40
N SER A 39 -7.91 2.47 -7.06
CA SER A 39 -8.22 1.05 -7.26
C SER A 39 -7.66 0.47 -8.57
N ARG A 40 -6.95 1.26 -9.39
CA ARG A 40 -6.51 0.85 -10.76
C ARG A 40 -5.83 -0.51 -10.75
N ASP A 41 -4.88 -0.66 -9.84
CA ASP A 41 -3.94 -1.79 -9.75
C ASP A 41 -4.40 -2.88 -8.75
N PHE A 42 -5.63 -2.78 -8.23
CA PHE A 42 -6.18 -3.76 -7.29
C PHE A 42 -6.47 -5.10 -7.96
N GLY A 43 -6.19 -6.16 -7.20
CA GLY A 43 -6.68 -7.51 -7.44
C GLY A 43 -8.21 -7.57 -7.41
N PRO A 44 -8.83 -8.59 -8.02
CA PRO A 44 -10.29 -8.73 -8.05
C PRO A 44 -10.92 -8.74 -6.66
N GLU A 45 -10.28 -9.38 -5.68
CA GLU A 45 -10.77 -9.45 -4.30
C GLU A 45 -10.73 -8.09 -3.61
N MET A 46 -9.64 -7.33 -3.76
CA MET A 46 -9.54 -5.96 -3.22
C MET A 46 -10.62 -5.04 -3.81
N LYS A 47 -10.91 -5.12 -5.11
CA LYS A 47 -11.98 -4.32 -5.75
C LYS A 47 -13.38 -4.68 -5.23
N GLN A 48 -13.60 -5.94 -4.85
CA GLN A 48 -14.86 -6.37 -4.26
C GLN A 48 -14.99 -5.92 -2.81
N ALA A 49 -13.89 -5.95 -2.05
CA ALA A 49 -13.87 -5.57 -0.64
C ALA A 49 -13.91 -4.05 -0.42
N LEU A 50 -13.35 -3.28 -1.34
CA LEU A 50 -13.29 -1.82 -1.28
C LEU A 50 -13.88 -1.23 -2.57
N ASP A 51 -15.21 -1.18 -2.62
CA ASP A 51 -15.94 -0.45 -3.66
C ASP A 51 -15.84 1.08 -3.45
N GLU A 52 -16.45 1.87 -4.33
CA GLU A 52 -16.35 3.32 -4.29
C GLU A 52 -16.94 3.94 -3.02
N ALA A 53 -18.02 3.36 -2.48
CA ALA A 53 -18.65 3.84 -1.26
C ALA A 53 -17.77 3.54 -0.05
N ALA A 54 -17.27 2.30 0.05
CA ALA A 54 -16.34 1.90 1.09
C ALA A 54 -15.02 2.69 1.01
N PHE A 55 -14.56 3.02 -0.19
CA PHE A 55 -13.42 3.91 -0.38
C PHE A 55 -13.69 5.31 0.18
N ALA A 56 -14.83 5.92 -0.13
CA ALA A 56 -15.14 7.26 0.35
C ALA A 56 -15.17 7.33 1.89
N GLU A 57 -15.81 6.34 2.54
CA GLU A 57 -15.85 6.24 4.00
C GLU A 57 -14.46 6.03 4.61
N ASN A 58 -13.66 5.10 4.07
CA ASN A 58 -12.30 4.84 4.55
C ASN A 58 -11.38 6.05 4.31
N HIS A 59 -11.50 6.71 3.16
CA HIS A 59 -10.71 7.90 2.83
C HIS A 59 -11.02 9.05 3.79
N GLU A 60 -12.29 9.32 4.09
CA GLU A 60 -12.67 10.33 5.08
C GLU A 60 -12.15 9.97 6.48
N PHE A 61 -12.26 8.70 6.88
CA PHE A 61 -11.74 8.23 8.16
C PHE A 61 -10.23 8.45 8.29
N VAL A 62 -9.45 8.07 7.28
CA VAL A 62 -7.99 8.22 7.30
C VAL A 62 -7.59 9.70 7.26
N THR A 63 -8.12 10.46 6.31
CA THR A 63 -7.75 11.87 6.12
C THR A 63 -8.20 12.77 7.27
N SER A 64 -9.33 12.48 7.91
CA SER A 64 -9.76 13.22 9.11
C SER A 64 -8.86 13.00 10.33
N ARG A 65 -8.10 11.90 10.37
CA ARG A 65 -7.20 11.55 11.48
C ARG A 65 -5.77 11.94 11.20
N ILE A 66 -5.19 11.40 10.12
CA ILE A 66 -3.76 11.56 9.81
C ILE A 66 -3.48 12.56 8.68
N GLY A 67 -4.52 13.01 7.96
CA GLY A 67 -4.40 13.95 6.84
C GLY A 67 -4.05 13.26 5.51
N LEU A 68 -3.62 14.06 4.53
CA LEU A 68 -3.18 13.58 3.23
C LEU A 68 -1.73 13.07 3.26
N TYR A 69 -1.38 12.24 2.28
CA TYR A 69 -0.04 11.70 2.12
C TYR A 69 0.92 12.78 1.60
N GLU A 70 2.09 12.91 2.23
CA GLU A 70 3.11 13.89 1.82
C GLU A 70 4.32 13.23 1.17
N SER A 71 4.90 12.21 1.81
CA SER A 71 6.12 11.56 1.34
C SER A 71 6.32 10.19 1.98
N ARG A 72 7.31 9.43 1.49
CA ARG A 72 7.75 8.16 2.06
C ARG A 72 9.28 8.07 2.09
N GLY A 73 9.80 7.34 3.08
CA GLY A 73 11.22 6.97 3.14
C GLY A 73 11.53 5.72 2.33
N ASP A 74 12.69 5.13 2.58
CA ASP A 74 13.14 3.93 1.89
C ASP A 74 12.24 2.72 2.20
N PRO A 75 11.91 1.88 1.21
CA PRO A 75 11.12 0.68 1.41
C PRO A 75 11.90 -0.43 2.10
N VAL A 76 11.17 -1.27 2.83
CA VAL A 76 11.61 -2.61 3.21
C VAL A 76 10.78 -3.61 2.41
N VAL A 77 11.46 -4.47 1.65
CA VAL A 77 10.81 -5.56 0.92
C VAL A 77 10.93 -6.84 1.74
N THR A 78 9.80 -7.47 2.05
CA THR A 78 9.75 -8.75 2.75
C THR A 78 8.98 -9.78 1.96
N ASN A 79 9.30 -11.04 2.21
CA ASN A 79 8.74 -12.19 1.53
C ASN A 79 8.23 -13.18 2.56
N THR A 80 7.00 -13.65 2.38
CA THR A 80 6.36 -14.66 3.22
C THR A 80 5.51 -15.60 2.37
N GLY A 81 5.89 -16.89 2.29
CA GLY A 81 5.11 -17.89 1.55
C GLY A 81 5.02 -17.55 0.07
N GLU A 82 3.81 -17.39 -0.46
CA GLU A 82 3.53 -17.00 -1.86
C GLU A 82 3.44 -15.48 -2.05
N TYR A 83 3.72 -14.68 -1.02
CA TYR A 83 3.54 -13.22 -1.07
C TYR A 83 4.84 -12.46 -0.87
N VAL A 84 4.86 -11.26 -1.42
CA VAL A 84 5.88 -10.24 -1.19
C VAL A 84 5.21 -8.95 -0.74
N ALA A 85 5.77 -8.32 0.29
CA ALA A 85 5.29 -7.07 0.85
C ALA A 85 6.34 -5.97 0.66
N VAL A 86 5.89 -4.80 0.22
CA VAL A 86 6.70 -3.58 0.19
C VAL A 86 6.16 -2.66 1.28
N THR A 87 6.99 -2.35 2.27
CA THR A 87 6.60 -1.53 3.41
C THR A 87 7.38 -0.23 3.42
N TYR A 88 6.68 0.89 3.49
CA TYR A 88 7.26 2.22 3.62
C TYR A 88 6.93 2.84 4.97
N ARG A 89 7.86 3.64 5.52
CA ARG A 89 7.51 4.64 6.53
C ARG A 89 7.13 5.93 5.81
N ALA A 90 5.86 6.31 5.93
CA ALA A 90 5.28 7.46 5.26
C ALA A 90 5.00 8.60 6.24
N LYS A 91 5.09 9.82 5.70
CA LYS A 91 4.68 11.05 6.35
C LYS A 91 3.34 11.49 5.77
N PHE A 92 2.41 11.78 6.67
CA PHE A 92 1.13 12.40 6.39
C PHE A 92 1.07 13.78 7.08
N GLU A 93 0.12 14.63 6.69
CA GLU A 93 0.03 16.00 7.20
C GLU A 93 -0.05 16.09 8.75
N ARG A 94 -0.60 15.07 9.42
CA ARG A 94 -0.84 15.07 10.87
C ARG A 94 -0.09 13.96 11.61
N GLU A 95 0.58 13.05 10.91
CA GLU A 95 1.34 11.97 11.53
C GLU A 95 2.55 11.57 10.69
N ASP A 96 3.68 11.33 11.36
CA ASP A 96 4.89 10.80 10.76
C ASP A 96 5.10 9.34 11.15
N GLY A 97 5.72 8.58 10.27
CA GLY A 97 6.07 7.18 10.50
C GLY A 97 4.91 6.20 10.35
N VAL A 98 3.86 6.56 9.61
CA VAL A 98 2.76 5.64 9.24
C VAL A 98 3.34 4.51 8.39
N ALA A 99 3.15 3.26 8.79
CA ALA A 99 3.63 2.13 8.01
C ALA A 99 2.62 1.78 6.91
N LEU A 100 3.01 2.03 5.66
CA LEU A 100 2.23 1.66 4.49
C LEU A 100 2.74 0.33 3.95
N GLN A 101 1.90 -0.70 4.02
CA GLN A 101 2.25 -2.04 3.54
C GLN A 101 1.43 -2.38 2.30
N PHE A 102 2.13 -2.73 1.22
CA PHE A 102 1.58 -3.13 -0.07
C PHE A 102 1.94 -4.59 -0.33
N VAL A 103 0.96 -5.46 -0.53
CA VAL A 103 1.18 -6.90 -0.70
C VAL A 103 0.83 -7.35 -2.11
N PHE A 104 1.72 -8.14 -2.69
CA PHE A 104 1.62 -8.73 -4.01
C PHE A 104 1.78 -10.24 -3.91
N GLU A 105 1.16 -10.97 -4.83
CA GLU A 105 1.43 -12.39 -5.04
C GLU A 105 2.75 -12.53 -5.83
N LYS A 106 3.58 -13.48 -5.44
CA LYS A 106 4.80 -13.81 -6.18
C LYS A 106 4.45 -14.42 -7.52
N ASP A 107 5.30 -14.18 -8.50
CA ASP A 107 5.18 -14.75 -9.84
C ASP A 107 3.86 -14.43 -10.57
N ASP A 108 2.98 -13.60 -10.01
CA ASP A 108 1.82 -13.05 -10.71
C ASP A 108 2.30 -12.01 -11.73
N PRO A 109 2.20 -12.29 -13.04
CA PRO A 109 2.68 -11.38 -14.09
C PRO A 109 1.85 -10.10 -14.16
N SER A 110 0.68 -10.05 -13.50
CA SER A 110 -0.15 -8.84 -13.44
C SER A 110 0.23 -7.90 -12.30
N HIS A 111 1.06 -8.37 -11.35
CA HIS A 111 1.53 -7.62 -10.17
C HIS A 111 0.43 -6.83 -9.47
N ARG A 112 -0.77 -7.41 -9.37
CA ARG A 112 -1.91 -6.72 -8.75
C ARG A 112 -1.76 -6.70 -7.24
N LEU A 113 -2.20 -5.59 -6.65
CA LEU A 113 -2.28 -5.48 -5.19
C LEU A 113 -3.29 -6.48 -4.65
N GLN A 114 -2.85 -7.29 -3.70
CA GLN A 114 -3.68 -8.25 -2.97
C GLN A 114 -4.00 -7.76 -1.56
N GLY A 115 -3.20 -6.82 -1.03
CA GLY A 115 -3.44 -6.23 0.27
C GLY A 115 -2.80 -4.85 0.42
N LEU A 116 -3.43 -4.05 1.29
CA LEU A 116 -3.01 -2.68 1.62
C LEU A 116 -3.36 -2.37 3.07
N TRP A 117 -2.38 -1.89 3.83
CA TRP A 117 -2.57 -1.46 5.22
C TRP A 117 -1.93 -0.10 5.47
N PHE A 118 -2.65 0.71 6.25
CA PHE A 118 -2.17 1.96 6.83
C PHE A 118 -2.06 1.72 8.33
N ASP A 119 -0.86 1.40 8.79
CA ASP A 119 -0.66 1.15 10.20
C ASP A 119 -0.17 2.41 10.92
N SER A 120 -1.05 2.96 11.74
CA SER A 120 -0.85 4.20 12.49
C SER A 120 -1.50 4.10 13.88
N PRO A 121 -0.82 4.58 14.93
CA PRO A 121 -1.43 4.81 16.24
C PRO A 121 -2.73 5.61 16.19
N MET A 122 -2.80 6.67 15.37
CA MET A 122 -3.99 7.54 15.26
C MET A 122 -5.17 6.85 14.56
N LEU A 123 -4.95 5.80 13.76
CA LEU A 123 -6.02 5.03 13.12
C LEU A 123 -6.58 3.90 14.02
N ARG A 124 -5.87 3.54 15.10
CA ARG A 124 -6.27 2.49 16.04
C ARG A 124 -7.13 2.99 17.21
N SER A 125 -7.32 4.30 17.36
CA SER A 125 -7.93 4.94 18.55
C SER A 125 -9.41 5.24 18.47
#